data_AF-A0A952HTY2-F1
#
_entry.id   AF-A0A952HTY2-F1
#
_cell.length_a   1.000
_cell.length_b   1.000
_cell.length_c   1.000
_cell.angle_alpha   90.00
_cell.angle_beta   90.00
_cell.angle_gamma   90.00
#
_symmetry.space_group_name_H-M   'P 1'
#
loop_
_entity.id
_entity.type
_entity.pdbx_description
1 polymer ?
#
loop_
_entity_poly.entity_id
_entity_poly.type
_entity_poly.pdbx_seq_one_letter_code
_entity_poly.pdbx_strand_id
1 'polypeptide(L)'
;MRHLLSQNQMRADARDKALTRDSWKIFQIMAEFVDGFQQLADISPSVSIFGSARFKPDHPYYQDAQEISRLLSDSGFAVVSGGGPGIMEASNKGAFAGKSASVGLNIKLPHEQS
;
A
#
# COMPACT_ATOMS: atom_id res chain seq x y z
N MET A 1 -32.09 -41.87 0.97
CA MET A 1 -32.40 -40.75 1.90
C MET A 1 -31.18 -40.25 2.71
N ARG A 2 -30.31 -41.12 3.27
CA ARG A 2 -29.12 -40.69 4.05
C ARG A 2 -28.04 -39.92 3.26
N HIS A 3 -27.88 -40.18 1.96
CA HIS A 3 -26.83 -39.55 1.15
C HIS A 3 -27.11 -38.07 0.80
N LEU A 4 -28.40 -37.69 0.65
CA LEU A 4 -28.84 -36.32 0.40
C LEU A 4 -28.68 -35.41 1.64
N LEU A 5 -28.87 -35.96 2.85
CA LEU A 5 -28.67 -35.23 4.11
C LEU A 5 -27.19 -34.88 4.34
N SER A 6 -26.27 -35.78 3.99
CA SER A 6 -24.81 -35.55 4.07
C SER A 6 -24.33 -34.44 3.14
N GLN A 7 -24.83 -34.39 1.90
CA GLN A 7 -24.47 -33.32 0.96
C GLN A 7 -25.01 -31.94 1.36
N ASN A 8 -26.22 -31.88 1.93
CA ASN A 8 -26.79 -30.62 2.44
C ASN A 8 -26.03 -30.11 3.68
N GLN A 9 -25.59 -31.01 4.55
CA GLN A 9 -24.80 -30.65 5.73
C GLN A 9 -23.42 -30.11 5.35
N MET A 10 -22.71 -30.76 4.42
CA MET A 10 -21.44 -30.25 3.88
C MET A 10 -21.57 -28.88 3.20
N ARG A 11 -22.70 -28.62 2.51
CA ARG A 11 -22.98 -27.31 1.90
C ARG A 11 -23.27 -26.22 2.94
N ALA A 12 -23.97 -26.56 4.02
CA ALA A 12 -24.21 -25.64 5.13
C ALA A 12 -22.90 -25.27 5.84
N ASP A 13 -22.05 -26.24 6.13
CA ASP A 13 -20.73 -26.02 6.77
C ASP A 13 -19.79 -25.18 5.90
N ALA A 14 -19.80 -25.39 4.57
CA ALA A 14 -19.02 -24.59 3.64
C ALA A 14 -19.52 -23.13 3.55
N ARG A 15 -20.84 -22.93 3.60
CA ARG A 15 -21.46 -21.60 3.62
C ARG A 15 -21.16 -20.86 4.92
N ASP A 16 -21.22 -21.55 6.06
CA ASP A 16 -20.93 -20.97 7.38
C ASP A 16 -19.45 -20.57 7.52
N LYS A 17 -18.54 -21.42 7.00
CA LYS A 17 -17.11 -21.07 6.88
C LYS A 17 -16.87 -19.87 5.97
N ALA A 18 -17.58 -19.77 4.85
CA ALA A 18 -17.48 -18.62 3.95
C ALA A 18 -17.97 -17.34 4.62
N LEU A 19 -19.14 -17.37 5.29
CA LEU A 19 -19.69 -16.24 6.03
C LEU A 19 -18.78 -15.80 7.19
N THR A 20 -18.18 -16.74 7.91
CA THR A 20 -17.23 -16.45 8.98
C THR A 20 -15.96 -15.81 8.43
N ARG A 21 -15.42 -16.32 7.31
CA ARG A 21 -14.25 -15.74 6.63
C ARG A 21 -14.54 -14.34 6.10
N ASP A 22 -15.72 -14.12 5.52
CA ASP A 22 -16.10 -12.83 4.96
C ASP A 22 -16.36 -11.80 6.08
N SER A 23 -16.95 -12.22 7.22
CA SER A 23 -17.07 -11.39 8.41
C SER A 23 -15.70 -10.99 8.98
N TRP A 24 -14.76 -11.93 9.05
CA TRP A 24 -13.39 -11.66 9.50
C TRP A 24 -12.67 -10.64 8.60
N LYS A 25 -12.85 -10.74 7.27
CA LYS A 25 -12.28 -9.76 6.34
C LYS A 25 -12.80 -8.35 6.57
N ILE A 26 -14.09 -8.19 6.92
CA ILE A 26 -14.65 -6.88 7.24
C ILE A 26 -13.94 -6.29 8.46
N PHE A 27 -13.72 -7.08 9.52
CA PHE A 27 -12.94 -6.64 10.68
C PHE A 27 -11.50 -6.28 10.32
N GLN A 28 -10.84 -7.09 9.48
CA GLN A 28 -9.48 -6.79 9.03
C GLN A 28 -9.41 -5.48 8.24
N ILE A 29 -10.32 -5.26 7.30
CA ILE A 29 -10.39 -4.00 6.52
C ILE A 29 -10.62 -2.81 7.45
N MET A 30 -11.55 -2.92 8.41
CA MET A 30 -11.80 -1.86 9.39
C MET A 30 -10.55 -1.57 10.24
N ALA A 31 -9.82 -2.60 10.66
CA ALA A 31 -8.58 -2.44 11.41
C ALA A 31 -7.49 -1.73 10.58
N GLU A 32 -7.33 -2.09 9.31
CA GLU A 32 -6.39 -1.43 8.39
C GLU A 32 -6.74 0.04 8.15
N PHE A 33 -8.04 0.39 8.08
CA PHE A 33 -8.48 1.79 8.02
C PHE A 33 -8.15 2.57 9.29
N VAL A 34 -8.45 2.02 10.47
CA VAL A 34 -8.17 2.69 11.75
C VAL A 34 -6.67 2.94 11.92
N ASP A 35 -5.84 1.93 11.65
CA ASP A 35 -4.39 2.06 11.70
C ASP A 35 -3.87 3.08 10.69
N GLY A 36 -4.36 3.03 9.44
CA GLY A 36 -4.00 3.98 8.39
C GLY A 36 -4.35 5.43 8.75
N PHE A 37 -5.53 5.68 9.32
CA PHE A 37 -5.91 7.03 9.75
C PHE A 37 -5.06 7.54 10.91
N GLN A 38 -4.71 6.69 11.87
CA GLN A 38 -3.86 7.08 13.00
C GLN A 38 -2.44 7.43 12.55
N GLN A 39 -1.85 6.62 11.69
CA GLN A 39 -0.47 6.86 11.22
C GLN A 39 -0.35 8.07 10.29
N LEU A 40 -1.40 8.40 9.54
CA LEU A 40 -1.36 9.47 8.54
C LEU A 40 -1.98 10.79 9.01
N ALA A 41 -2.53 10.86 10.22
CA ALA A 41 -3.27 12.01 10.74
C ALA A 41 -2.48 13.33 10.65
N ASP A 42 -1.17 13.29 10.92
CA ASP A 42 -0.31 14.47 10.96
C ASP A 42 0.51 14.68 9.67
N ILE A 43 0.29 13.86 8.64
CA ILE A 43 1.03 13.95 7.37
C ILE A 43 0.37 15.00 6.47
N SER A 44 0.66 16.28 6.74
CA SER A 44 0.19 17.42 5.94
C SER A 44 1.16 18.61 6.04
N PRO A 45 1.38 19.38 4.96
CA PRO A 45 0.87 19.15 3.60
C PRO A 45 1.64 18.02 2.91
N SER A 46 0.98 17.27 2.03
CA SER A 46 1.58 16.11 1.36
C SER A 46 1.29 16.07 -0.14
N VAL A 47 2.23 15.51 -0.90
CA VAL A 47 2.09 15.21 -2.33
C VAL A 47 2.27 13.71 -2.56
N SER A 48 1.29 13.09 -3.24
CA SER A 48 1.39 11.69 -3.66
C SER A 48 2.02 11.57 -5.04
N ILE A 49 3.05 10.73 -5.19
CA ILE A 49 3.74 10.49 -6.45
C ILE A 49 3.56 9.04 -6.89
N PHE A 50 3.19 8.87 -8.16
CA PHE A 50 3.00 7.58 -8.81
C PHE A 50 3.87 7.47 -10.05
N GLY A 51 4.28 6.24 -10.39
CA GLY A 51 5.00 5.99 -11.62
C GLY A 51 5.40 4.52 -11.76
N SER A 52 6.20 4.24 -12.79
CA SER A 52 6.64 2.90 -13.12
C SER A 52 7.46 2.25 -12.00
N ALA A 53 7.10 1.03 -11.61
CA ALA A 53 7.89 0.19 -10.71
C ALA A 53 9.16 -0.39 -11.37
N ARG A 54 9.31 -0.22 -12.70
CA ARG A 54 10.30 -0.95 -13.51
C ARG A 54 11.48 -0.09 -13.96
N PHE A 55 11.41 1.22 -13.76
CA PHE A 55 12.49 2.12 -14.16
C PHE A 55 13.67 2.00 -13.20
N LYS A 56 14.85 1.76 -13.74
CA LYS A 56 16.08 1.63 -12.98
C LYS A 56 16.67 3.01 -12.65
N PRO A 57 17.61 3.11 -11.69
CA PRO A 57 18.20 4.38 -11.28
C PRO A 57 18.90 5.20 -12.38
N ASP A 58 19.32 4.56 -13.47
CA ASP A 58 19.93 5.19 -14.64
C ASP A 58 18.89 5.79 -15.60
N HIS A 59 17.61 5.48 -15.43
CA HIS A 59 16.53 6.01 -16.27
C HIS A 59 16.30 7.50 -15.96
N PRO A 60 16.14 8.38 -16.98
CA PRO A 60 15.96 9.82 -16.76
C PRO A 60 14.80 10.14 -15.82
N TYR A 61 13.63 9.52 -16.02
CA TYR A 61 12.48 9.72 -15.12
C TYR A 61 12.69 9.25 -13.68
N TYR A 62 13.61 8.31 -13.41
CA TYR A 62 13.97 7.98 -12.04
C TYR A 62 14.70 9.16 -11.40
N GLN A 63 15.68 9.74 -12.11
CA GLN A 63 16.45 10.88 -11.63
C GLN A 63 15.55 12.11 -11.44
N ASP A 64 14.67 12.38 -12.40
CA ASP A 64 13.69 13.47 -12.30
C ASP A 64 12.76 13.28 -11.09
N ALA A 65 12.23 12.07 -10.88
CA ALA A 65 11.38 11.78 -9.73
C ALA A 65 12.12 11.97 -8.40
N GLN A 66 13.39 11.55 -8.33
CA GLN A 66 14.22 11.75 -7.15
C GLN A 66 14.46 13.25 -6.88
N GLU A 67 14.78 14.03 -7.91
CA GLU A 67 15.04 15.47 -7.76
C GLU A 67 13.77 16.25 -7.40
N ILE A 68 12.65 16.01 -8.10
CA ILE A 68 11.36 16.64 -7.79
C ILE A 68 10.95 16.34 -6.35
N SER A 69 11.14 15.11 -5.89
CA SER A 69 10.77 14.71 -4.52
C SER A 69 11.65 15.36 -3.46
N ARG A 70 12.94 15.60 -3.76
CA ARG A 70 13.82 16.39 -2.91
C ARG A 70 13.32 17.81 -2.79
N LEU A 71 13.03 18.46 -3.92
CA LEU A 71 12.58 19.86 -3.96
C LEU A 71 11.25 20.05 -3.22
N LEU A 72 10.31 19.10 -3.37
CA LEU A 72 9.05 19.09 -2.62
C LEU A 72 9.29 19.00 -1.11
N SER A 73 10.15 18.06 -0.69
CA SER A 73 10.50 17.87 0.71
C SER A 73 11.18 19.09 1.32
N ASP A 74 12.12 19.71 0.61
CA ASP A 74 12.79 20.94 1.05
C ASP A 74 11.86 22.15 1.11
N SER A 75 10.76 22.11 0.36
CA SER A 75 9.70 23.13 0.36
C SER A 75 8.63 22.90 1.44
N GLY A 76 8.75 21.86 2.27
CA GLY A 76 7.84 21.58 3.39
C GLY A 76 6.71 20.59 3.08
N PHE A 77 6.74 19.91 1.93
CA PHE A 77 5.76 18.88 1.60
C PHE A 77 6.26 17.49 1.97
N ALA A 78 5.46 16.74 2.73
CA ALA A 78 5.65 15.31 2.83
C ALA A 78 5.44 14.66 1.45
N VAL A 79 6.24 13.65 1.10
CA VAL A 79 6.07 12.89 -0.14
C VAL A 79 5.56 11.51 0.19
N VAL A 80 4.47 11.12 -0.46
CA VAL A 80 3.81 9.82 -0.29
C VAL A 80 3.93 9.03 -1.58
N SER A 81 4.32 7.76 -1.50
CA SER A 81 4.33 6.84 -2.64
C SER A 81 3.79 5.46 -2.23
N GLY A 82 3.73 4.50 -3.17
CA GLY A 82 3.42 3.10 -2.87
C GLY A 82 4.57 2.29 -2.26
N GLY A 83 5.76 2.89 -2.07
CA GLY A 83 6.90 2.25 -1.38
C GLY A 83 7.53 1.05 -2.09
N GLY A 84 7.22 0.85 -3.38
CA GLY A 84 7.83 -0.18 -4.23
C GLY A 84 9.06 0.32 -5.00
N PRO A 85 9.58 -0.47 -5.95
CA PRO A 85 10.75 -0.11 -6.74
C PRO A 85 10.45 1.02 -7.76
N GLY A 86 11.48 1.43 -8.48
CA GLY A 86 11.40 2.37 -9.58
C GLY A 86 11.05 3.79 -9.15
N ILE A 87 10.02 4.40 -9.75
CA ILE A 87 9.65 5.79 -9.45
C ILE A 87 9.23 5.96 -8.00
N MET A 88 8.58 4.96 -7.39
CA MET A 88 8.21 5.00 -5.97
C MET A 88 9.45 5.07 -5.08
N GLU A 89 10.44 4.21 -5.34
CA GLU A 89 11.74 4.24 -4.65
C GLU A 89 12.45 5.58 -4.87
N ALA A 90 12.52 6.06 -6.12
CA ALA A 90 13.12 7.35 -6.45
C ALA A 90 12.48 8.49 -5.65
N SER A 91 11.15 8.51 -5.58
CA SER A 91 10.41 9.51 -4.83
C SER A 91 10.71 9.46 -3.35
N ASN A 92 10.65 8.28 -2.73
CA ASN A 92 10.97 8.13 -1.32
C ASN A 92 12.42 8.50 -1.01
N LYS A 93 13.36 8.12 -1.88
CA LYS A 93 14.79 8.44 -1.75
C LYS A 93 15.06 9.93 -1.87
N GLY A 94 14.43 10.58 -2.83
CA GLY A 94 14.52 12.03 -3.03
C GLY A 94 14.00 12.79 -1.81
N ALA A 95 12.78 12.45 -1.38
CA ALA A 95 12.12 13.09 -0.27
C ALA A 95 12.80 12.85 1.08
N PHE A 96 13.28 11.62 1.34
CA PHE A 96 13.95 11.24 2.59
C PHE A 96 15.20 12.07 2.85
N ALA A 97 15.88 12.48 1.80
CA ALA A 97 17.09 13.27 1.94
C ALA A 97 16.79 14.78 2.07
N GLY A 98 15.55 15.22 1.82
CA GLY A 98 15.08 16.58 2.14
C GLY A 98 14.67 16.72 3.62
N LYS A 99 13.88 17.76 3.93
CA LYS A 99 13.52 18.12 5.32
C LYS A 99 12.19 17.53 5.82
N SER A 100 11.30 17.14 4.92
CA SER A 100 9.94 16.69 5.23
C SER A 100 9.81 15.17 5.19
N ALA A 101 8.68 14.65 5.68
CA ALA A 101 8.44 13.21 5.76
C ALA A 101 8.44 12.51 4.39
N SER A 102 8.99 11.30 4.35
CA SER A 102 8.95 10.39 3.21
C SER A 102 8.16 9.14 3.60
N VAL A 103 6.99 8.93 2.97
CA VAL A 103 6.01 7.92 3.35
C VAL A 103 5.82 6.91 2.23
N GLY A 104 5.83 5.62 2.57
CA GLY A 104 5.55 4.52 1.63
C GLY A 104 4.35 3.71 2.09
N LEU A 105 3.26 3.75 1.31
CA LEU A 105 2.04 2.96 1.54
C LEU A 105 2.12 1.66 0.73
N ASN A 106 2.89 0.71 1.25
CA ASN A 106 3.17 -0.54 0.57
C ASN A 106 2.00 -1.53 0.64
N ILE A 107 1.89 -2.40 -0.36
CA ILE A 107 0.94 -3.50 -0.42
C ILE A 107 1.67 -4.85 -0.48
N LYS A 108 1.11 -5.88 0.13
CA LYS A 108 1.68 -7.22 0.03
C LYS A 108 1.37 -7.84 -1.33
N LEU A 109 2.40 -8.03 -2.12
CA LEU A 109 2.33 -8.72 -3.41
C LEU A 109 3.06 -10.07 -3.33
N PRO A 110 2.58 -11.11 -4.04
CA PRO A 110 3.23 -12.41 -4.04
C PRO A 110 4.62 -12.39 -4.71
N HIS A 111 4.86 -11.52 -5.71
CA HIS A 111 6.10 -11.51 -6.51
C HIS A 111 6.60 -10.10 -6.89
N GLU A 112 6.39 -9.10 -6.04
CA GLU A 112 6.93 -7.76 -6.26
C GLU A 112 7.21 -7.11 -4.89
N GLN A 113 8.31 -7.53 -4.27
CA GLN A 113 8.96 -6.88 -3.13
C GLN A 113 10.47 -7.02 -3.38
N SER A 114 11.15 -5.91 -3.68
CA SER A 114 12.60 -5.82 -3.88
C SER A 114 13.22 -5.14 -2.67
#